data_AF-A0A5K0W8A6-F1
#
_entry.id   AF-A0A5K0W8A6-F1
#
_cell.length_a   1.000
_cell.length_b   1.000
_cell.length_c   1.000
_cell.angle_alpha   90.00
_cell.angle_beta   90.00
_cell.angle_gamma   90.00
#
_symmetry.space_group_name_H-M   'P 1'
#
loop_
_entity.id
_entity.type
_entity.pdbx_description
1 polymer ?
#
loop_
_entity_poly.entity_id
_entity_poly.type
_entity_poly.pdbx_seq_one_letter_code
_entity_poly.pdbx_strand_id
1 'polypeptide(L)'
;EHSYIDVIDNAERNDDGAAARVVIELDFRAEFEMARGSSEYNQLVNRLPEVFVGKPDRLKEVIKAACSAGKRCMKEKKMHLGPWRRQKYMHAKWLGAHERIEPAGPFSAHLLEKQSKKKMSMLTFDLSRNLPNFAVVEVV
;
A
#
# COMPACT_ATOMS: atom_id res chain seq x y z
N GLU A 1 4.92 -4.82 5.24
CA GLU A 1 4.68 -4.44 3.84
C GLU A 1 3.21 -4.73 3.54
N HIS A 2 2.52 -3.89 2.77
CA HIS A 2 1.11 -4.08 2.43
C HIS A 2 0.99 -4.36 0.94
N SER A 3 0.27 -5.40 0.55
CA SER A 3 0.03 -5.75 -0.84
C SER A 3 -1.47 -5.82 -1.13
N TYR A 4 -1.85 -5.43 -2.34
CA TYR A 4 -3.21 -5.54 -2.86
C TYR A 4 -3.12 -5.77 -4.37
N ILE A 5 -4.21 -6.22 -4.99
CA ILE A 5 -4.24 -6.41 -6.45
C ILE A 5 -4.86 -5.16 -7.07
N ASP A 6 -4.15 -4.57 -8.03
CA ASP A 6 -4.62 -3.44 -8.83
C ASP A 6 -4.81 -3.90 -10.28
N VAL A 7 -6.05 -3.85 -10.77
CA VAL A 7 -6.41 -4.30 -12.12
C VAL A 7 -6.73 -3.08 -12.97
N ILE A 8 -6.13 -3.02 -14.17
CA ILE A 8 -6.37 -1.97 -15.15
C ILE A 8 -6.95 -2.63 -16.39
N ASP A 9 -8.17 -2.24 -16.73
CA ASP A 9 -8.77 -2.58 -18.02
C ASP A 9 -8.60 -1.41 -18.98
N ASN A 10 -7.84 -1.66 -20.05
CA ASN A 10 -7.58 -0.67 -21.10
C ASN A 10 -8.69 -0.64 -22.17
N ALA A 11 -9.56 -1.66 -22.20
CA ALA A 11 -10.69 -1.73 -23.14
C ALA A 11 -11.88 -0.91 -22.65
N GLU A 12 -12.15 -0.94 -21.34
CA GLU A 12 -13.14 -0.08 -20.69
C GLU A 12 -12.50 1.26 -20.31
N ARG A 13 -13.04 2.37 -20.82
CA ARG A 13 -12.65 3.72 -20.39
C ARG A 13 -13.71 4.31 -19.46
N ASN A 14 -13.25 4.97 -18.41
CA ASN A 14 -14.12 5.80 -17.58
C ASN A 14 -14.53 7.07 -18.34
N ASP A 15 -15.48 7.82 -17.79
CA ASP A 15 -16.00 9.09 -18.35
C ASP A 15 -14.88 10.10 -18.66
N ASP A 16 -13.78 10.06 -17.90
CA ASP A 16 -12.60 10.91 -18.06
C ASP A 16 -11.63 10.43 -19.16
N GLY A 17 -11.97 9.34 -19.87
CA GLY A 17 -11.15 8.72 -20.90
C GLY A 17 -9.98 7.87 -20.38
N ALA A 18 -9.82 7.75 -19.06
CA ALA A 18 -8.81 6.92 -18.40
C ALA A 18 -9.21 5.44 -18.36
N ALA A 19 -8.23 4.53 -18.39
CA ALA A 19 -8.46 3.09 -18.23
C ALA A 19 -9.22 2.78 -16.94
N ALA A 20 -10.16 1.83 -16.99
CA ALA A 20 -10.91 1.41 -15.82
C ALA A 20 -9.97 0.73 -14.81
N ARG A 21 -10.03 1.19 -13.55
CA ARG A 21 -9.21 0.68 -12.44
C ARG A 21 -10.08 -0.02 -11.41
N VAL A 22 -9.66 -1.21 -10.98
CA VAL A 22 -10.32 -1.98 -9.92
C VAL A 22 -9.28 -2.38 -8.88
N VAL A 23 -9.59 -2.07 -7.61
CA VAL A 23 -8.76 -2.45 -6.46
C VAL A 23 -9.37 -3.67 -5.78
N ILE A 24 -8.54 -4.66 -5.49
CA ILE A 24 -8.90 -5.86 -4.76
C ILE A 24 -8.04 -5.96 -3.50
N GLU A 25 -8.70 -5.95 -2.34
CA GLU A 25 -8.07 -6.13 -1.02
C GLU A 25 -8.66 -7.38 -0.37
N LEU A 26 -7.83 -8.34 0.03
CA LEU A 26 -8.27 -9.65 0.50
C LEU A 26 -8.68 -9.62 1.97
N ASP A 27 -8.03 -8.79 2.78
CA ASP A 27 -8.25 -8.69 4.23
C ASP A 27 -8.87 -7.34 4.62
N PHE A 28 -9.78 -6.83 3.80
CA PHE A 28 -10.30 -5.46 3.91
C PHE A 28 -10.99 -5.18 5.23
N ARG A 29 -11.74 -6.15 5.76
CA ARG A 29 -12.41 -5.99 7.07
C ARG A 29 -11.40 -5.83 8.21
N ALA A 30 -10.36 -6.67 8.23
CA ALA A 30 -9.37 -6.73 9.30
C ALA A 30 -8.64 -5.38 9.49
N GLU A 31 -8.46 -4.64 8.40
CA GLU A 31 -7.87 -3.30 8.38
C GLU A 31 -8.60 -2.27 9.26
N PHE A 32 -9.90 -2.48 9.49
CA PHE A 32 -10.72 -1.61 10.33
C PHE A 32 -11.03 -2.18 11.71
N GLU A 33 -10.63 -3.42 12.02
CA GLU A 33 -10.89 -4.00 13.33
C GLU A 33 -10.11 -3.27 14.44
N MET A 34 -10.77 -3.01 15.57
CA MET A 34 -10.16 -2.32 16.72
C MET A 34 -10.38 -3.12 17.99
N ALA A 35 -9.30 -3.45 18.71
CA ALA A 35 -9.36 -4.15 19.99
C ALA A 35 -10.26 -3.45 21.03
N ARG A 36 -10.34 -2.11 20.97
CA ARG A 36 -11.23 -1.29 21.81
C ARG A 36 -12.34 -0.60 21.02
N GLY A 37 -12.91 -1.24 19.99
CA GLY A 37 -14.10 -0.75 19.28
C GLY A 37 -15.36 -0.70 20.16
N SER A 38 -16.27 0.25 19.91
CA SER A 38 -17.62 0.27 20.52
C SER A 38 -18.49 -0.80 19.84
N SER A 39 -19.64 -1.13 20.44
CA SER A 39 -20.58 -2.10 19.84
C SER A 39 -21.04 -1.62 18.45
N GLU A 40 -21.38 -0.34 18.33
CA GLU A 40 -21.85 0.30 17.11
C GLU A 40 -20.75 0.31 16.04
N TYR A 41 -19.50 0.60 16.43
CA TYR A 41 -18.36 0.54 15.53
C TYR A 41 -18.11 -0.88 15.03
N ASN A 42 -18.13 -1.86 15.93
CA ASN A 42 -17.91 -3.27 15.57
C ASN A 42 -19.01 -3.78 14.64
N GLN A 43 -20.27 -3.38 14.85
CA GLN A 43 -21.36 -3.69 13.92
C GLN A 43 -21.13 -3.10 12.53
N LEU A 44 -20.60 -1.86 12.42
CA LEU A 44 -20.24 -1.28 11.14
C LEU A 44 -19.12 -2.08 10.46
N VAL A 45 -18.05 -2.42 11.19
CA VAL A 45 -16.92 -3.20 10.64
C VAL A 45 -17.39 -4.59 10.21
N ASN A 46 -18.26 -5.24 10.97
CA ASN A 46 -18.82 -6.56 10.62
C ASN A 46 -19.70 -6.54 9.36
N ARG A 47 -20.15 -5.37 8.91
CA ARG A 47 -20.88 -5.22 7.64
C ARG A 47 -19.96 -4.95 6.46
N LEU A 48 -18.69 -4.63 6.69
CA LEU A 48 -17.71 -4.50 5.60
C LEU A 48 -17.46 -5.86 4.96
N PRO A 49 -17.23 -5.91 3.64
CA PRO A 49 -16.83 -7.15 2.99
C PRO A 49 -15.47 -7.61 3.53
N GLU A 50 -15.26 -8.92 3.61
CA GLU A 50 -13.95 -9.50 3.93
C GLU A 50 -12.96 -9.17 2.81
N VAL A 51 -13.35 -9.47 1.57
CA VAL A 51 -12.64 -9.08 0.35
C VAL A 51 -13.32 -7.86 -0.28
N PHE A 52 -12.60 -6.74 -0.38
CA PHE A 52 -13.09 -5.59 -1.14
C PHE A 52 -12.74 -5.76 -2.62
N VAL A 53 -13.73 -5.58 -3.50
CA VAL A 53 -13.55 -5.47 -4.95
C VAL A 53 -14.31 -4.24 -5.42
N GLY A 54 -13.62 -3.28 -6.04
CA GLY A 54 -14.30 -2.13 -6.61
C GLY A 54 -13.40 -1.01 -7.12
N LYS A 55 -14.06 0.00 -7.70
CA LYS A 55 -13.40 1.20 -8.21
C LYS A 55 -12.78 2.04 -7.08
N PRO A 56 -11.68 2.78 -7.35
CA PRO A 56 -11.02 3.67 -6.39
C PRO A 56 -11.95 4.64 -5.66
N ASP A 57 -12.96 5.18 -6.34
CA ASP A 57 -13.89 6.14 -5.74
C ASP A 57 -14.78 5.51 -4.68
N ARG A 58 -15.26 4.28 -4.94
CA ARG A 58 -16.02 3.51 -3.96
C ARG A 58 -15.15 3.19 -2.75
N LEU A 59 -13.91 2.78 -2.98
CA LEU A 59 -12.95 2.50 -1.91
C LEU A 59 -12.72 3.73 -1.02
N LYS A 60 -12.54 4.90 -1.63
CA LYS A 60 -12.36 6.19 -0.93
C LYS A 60 -13.53 6.52 0.00
N GLU A 61 -14.78 6.34 -0.45
CA GLU A 61 -15.94 6.62 0.39
C GLU A 61 -16.09 5.60 1.53
N VAL A 62 -15.81 4.31 1.28
CA VAL A 62 -15.82 3.30 2.35
C VAL A 62 -14.76 3.60 3.41
N ILE A 63 -13.52 3.92 3.01
CA ILE A 63 -12.45 4.31 3.93
C ILE A 63 -12.86 5.53 4.76
N LYS A 64 -13.40 6.57 4.11
CA LYS A 64 -13.86 7.78 4.78
C LYS A 64 -14.94 7.48 5.82
N ALA A 65 -15.93 6.65 5.48
CA ALA A 65 -17.00 6.27 6.41
C ALA A 65 -16.44 5.50 7.62
N ALA A 66 -15.63 4.45 7.37
CA ALA A 66 -15.06 3.61 8.42
C ALA A 66 -14.09 4.37 9.33
N CYS A 67 -13.20 5.20 8.76
CA CYS A 67 -12.29 6.05 9.55
C CYS A 67 -13.03 7.11 10.37
N SER A 68 -14.13 7.67 9.84
CA SER A 68 -14.95 8.64 10.58
C SER A 68 -15.64 7.99 11.77
N ALA A 69 -16.18 6.78 11.60
CA ALA A 69 -16.76 6.01 12.69
C ALA A 69 -15.69 5.61 13.73
N GLY A 70 -14.50 5.20 13.29
CA GLY A 70 -13.40 4.86 14.19
C GLY A 70 -12.91 6.06 15.01
N LYS A 71 -12.81 7.23 14.38
CA LYS A 71 -12.48 8.49 15.05
C LYS A 71 -13.53 8.86 16.12
N ARG A 72 -14.82 8.69 15.81
CA ARG A 72 -15.91 8.93 16.77
C ARG A 72 -15.81 7.98 17.96
N CYS A 73 -15.71 6.68 17.70
CA CYS A 73 -15.55 5.64 18.73
C CYS A 73 -14.37 5.94 19.66
N MET A 74 -13.20 6.29 19.12
CA MET A 74 -12.02 6.61 19.92
C MET A 74 -12.19 7.88 20.75
N LYS A 75 -12.85 8.90 20.19
CA LYS A 75 -13.16 10.14 20.92
C LYS A 75 -14.06 9.87 22.13
N GLU A 76 -15.13 9.10 21.94
CA GLU A 76 -16.09 8.75 23.00
C GLU A 76 -15.42 7.93 24.11
N LYS A 77 -14.54 7.01 23.75
CA LYS A 77 -13.74 6.22 24.70
C LYS A 77 -12.55 6.96 25.29
N LYS A 78 -12.36 8.25 24.98
CA LYS A 78 -11.22 9.08 25.43
C LYS A 78 -9.86 8.44 25.10
N MET A 79 -9.75 7.86 23.91
CA MET A 79 -8.55 7.20 23.40
C MET A 79 -7.98 7.91 22.17
N HIS A 80 -6.68 7.79 21.96
CA HIS A 80 -6.01 8.30 20.76
C HIS A 80 -6.15 7.33 19.58
N LEU A 81 -6.39 7.88 18.39
CA LEU A 81 -6.40 7.13 17.15
C LEU A 81 -5.00 7.08 16.54
N GLY A 82 -4.46 5.87 16.38
CA GLY A 82 -3.15 5.63 15.76
C GLY A 82 -3.07 6.19 14.33
N PRO A 83 -1.87 6.60 13.87
CA PRO A 83 -1.69 7.17 12.52
C PRO A 83 -2.23 6.26 11.40
N TRP A 84 -2.03 4.95 11.51
CA TRP A 84 -2.46 3.97 10.50
C TRP A 84 -3.98 3.88 10.35
N ARG A 85 -4.76 4.29 11.36
CA ARG A 85 -6.24 4.31 11.28
C ARG A 85 -6.79 5.64 10.79
N ARG A 86 -5.92 6.62 10.53
CA ARG A 86 -6.33 7.92 9.99
C ARG A 86 -6.67 7.77 8.52
N GLN A 87 -7.74 8.45 8.11
CA GLN A 87 -8.21 8.45 6.73
C GLN A 87 -7.10 8.77 5.71
N LYS A 88 -6.21 9.72 6.00
CA LYS A 88 -5.10 10.06 5.09
C LYS A 88 -4.15 8.89 4.86
N TYR A 89 -3.79 8.16 5.93
CA TYR A 89 -2.94 6.99 5.81
C TYR A 89 -3.65 5.89 5.03
N MET A 90 -4.91 5.61 5.40
CA MET A 90 -5.72 4.60 4.74
C MET A 90 -5.91 4.92 3.25
N HIS A 91 -6.18 6.16 2.86
CA HIS A 91 -6.18 6.53 1.44
C HIS A 91 -4.83 6.26 0.77
N ALA A 92 -3.72 6.69 1.37
CA ALA A 92 -2.39 6.48 0.78
C ALA A 92 -2.04 4.99 0.64
N LYS A 93 -2.54 4.14 1.53
CA LYS A 93 -2.34 2.69 1.52
C LYS A 93 -2.79 2.01 0.21
N TRP A 94 -3.89 2.45 -0.39
CA TRP A 94 -4.44 1.87 -1.63
C TRP A 94 -4.48 2.81 -2.84
N LEU A 95 -4.47 4.12 -2.60
CA LEU A 95 -4.62 5.15 -3.64
C LEU A 95 -3.35 5.97 -3.83
N GLY A 96 -2.30 5.69 -3.05
CA GLY A 96 -0.99 6.30 -3.22
C GLY A 96 -0.30 5.84 -4.51
N ALA A 97 0.66 6.64 -4.96
CA ALA A 97 1.58 6.21 -6.00
C ALA A 97 2.36 4.99 -5.50
N HIS A 98 2.29 3.88 -6.24
CA HIS A 98 3.03 2.67 -5.96
C HIS A 98 3.64 2.14 -7.25
N GLU A 99 4.74 1.40 -7.15
CA GLU A 99 5.37 0.75 -8.27
C GLU A 99 4.55 -0.49 -8.64
N ARG A 100 4.04 -0.53 -9.87
CA ARG A 100 3.26 -1.67 -10.37
C ARG A 100 4.23 -2.78 -10.74
N ILE A 101 4.03 -3.95 -10.13
CA ILE A 101 4.71 -5.18 -10.52
C ILE A 101 3.94 -5.75 -11.71
N GLU A 102 4.31 -5.31 -12.91
CA GLU A 102 3.80 -5.92 -14.14
C GLU A 102 4.39 -7.34 -14.22
N PRO A 103 3.57 -8.41 -14.30
CA PRO A 103 4.10 -9.75 -14.48
C PRO A 103 4.87 -9.78 -15.80
N ALA A 104 6.13 -10.24 -15.75
CA ALA A 104 6.96 -10.40 -16.93
C ALA A 104 6.31 -11.40 -17.90
N GLY A 105 5.50 -10.90 -18.82
CA GLY A 105 4.92 -11.71 -19.88
C GLY A 105 6.00 -12.19 -20.85
N PRO A 106 5.77 -13.29 -21.59
CA PRO A 106 6.71 -13.81 -22.59
C PRO A 106 6.97 -12.88 -23.80
N PHE A 107 6.43 -11.66 -23.81
CA PHE A 107 6.51 -10.69 -24.92
C PHE A 107 7.39 -9.47 -24.65
N SER A 108 8.16 -9.43 -23.56
CA SER A 108 9.07 -8.31 -23.27
C SER A 108 10.54 -8.73 -23.35
N ALA A 109 10.92 -9.27 -24.50
CA ALA A 109 12.30 -9.61 -24.83
C ALA A 109 12.84 -8.72 -25.95
N HIS A 110 12.97 -7.41 -25.72
CA HIS A 110 14.15 -6.64 -26.17
C HIS A 110 14.10 -5.17 -25.69
N LEU A 111 15.10 -4.82 -24.88
CA LEU A 111 15.92 -3.60 -25.03
C LEU A 111 15.28 -2.22 -24.69
N LEU A 112 15.55 -1.71 -23.49
CA LEU A 112 16.72 -0.85 -23.26
C LEU A 112 16.85 -0.46 -21.78
N GLU A 113 17.95 -0.93 -21.23
CA GLU A 113 18.67 -0.41 -20.08
C GLU A 113 18.61 1.12 -20.00
N LYS A 114 17.96 1.66 -18.97
CA LYS A 114 18.15 3.05 -18.54
C LYS A 114 18.43 3.08 -17.05
N GLN A 115 19.71 3.29 -16.77
CA GLN A 115 20.37 3.51 -15.50
C GLN A 115 19.48 4.23 -14.47
N SER A 116 19.21 3.53 -13.37
CA SER A 116 18.78 4.14 -12.12
C SER A 116 19.87 5.10 -11.63
N LYS A 117 19.61 6.40 -11.71
CA LYS A 117 20.37 7.38 -10.92
C LYS A 117 19.97 7.21 -9.46
N LYS A 118 20.69 6.36 -8.73
CA LYS A 118 20.66 6.28 -7.27
C LYS A 118 20.92 7.68 -6.70
N LYS A 119 19.90 8.28 -6.09
CA LYS A 119 20.11 9.41 -5.18
C LYS A 119 20.65 8.85 -3.87
N MET A 120 21.94 9.06 -3.65
CA MET A 120 22.63 8.74 -2.40
C MET A 120 21.97 9.52 -1.26
N SER A 121 21.56 8.81 -0.21
CA SER A 121 21.25 9.43 1.08
C SER A 121 22.55 9.91 1.72
N MET A 122 22.55 11.15 2.22
CA MET A 122 23.66 11.86 2.88
C MET A 122 24.01 11.31 4.28
N LEU A 123 23.56 10.09 4.64
CA LEU A 123 23.67 9.55 6.00
C LEU A 123 24.39 8.19 6.08
N THR A 124 25.18 7.83 5.08
CA THR A 124 26.10 6.67 5.18
C THR A 124 27.53 7.17 5.18
N PHE A 125 28.14 7.14 6.36
CA PHE A 125 29.58 7.28 6.56
C PHE A 125 30.24 6.01 6.00
N ASP A 126 30.91 6.13 4.86
CA ASP A 126 31.59 5.02 4.19
C ASP A 126 32.96 4.79 4.85
N LEU A 127 33.09 3.69 5.61
CA LEU A 127 34.32 3.27 6.30
C LEU A 127 35.29 2.49 5.40
N SER A 128 35.08 2.48 4.09
CA SER A 128 35.87 1.69 3.14
C SER A 128 36.98 2.52 2.50
N ARG A 129 37.86 3.10 3.33
CA ARG A 129 39.13 3.69 2.87
C ARG A 129 40.29 2.90 3.48
N ASN A 130 41.01 2.21 2.60
CA ASN A 130 42.37 1.66 2.77
C ASN A 130 42.55 0.56 3.83
N LEU A 131 42.57 -0.68 3.36
CA LEU A 131 43.46 -1.69 3.92
C LEU A 131 44.31 -2.29 2.78
N PRO A 132 45.64 -2.43 2.97
CA PRO A 132 46.57 -2.86 1.94
C PRO A 132 46.42 -4.35 1.63
N ASN A 133 46.80 -4.71 0.40
CA ASN A 133 46.87 -6.07 -0.15
C ASN A 133 47.37 -7.11 0.86
N PHE A 134 46.54 -8.12 1.11
CA PHE A 134 47.04 -9.42 1.55
C PHE A 134 46.45 -10.50 0.65
N ALA A 135 47.34 -11.16 -0.09
CA ALA A 135 47.06 -12.39 -0.80
C ALA A 135 46.70 -13.46 0.24
N VAL A 136 45.57 -14.14 0.05
CA VAL A 136 45.24 -15.37 0.79
C VAL A 136 45.16 -16.49 -0.24
N VAL A 137 46.05 -17.45 -0.02
CA VAL A 137 46.23 -18.68 -0.80
C VAL A 137 45.19 -19.68 -0.29
N GLU A 138 44.38 -20.24 -1.18
CA GLU A 138 43.46 -21.32 -0.83
C GLU A 138 44.23 -22.65 -0.81
N VAL A 139 44.16 -23.36 0.32
CA VAL A 139 44.76 -24.69 0.50
C VAL A 139 43.64 -25.70 0.73
N VAL A 140 43.51 -26.57 -0.27
CA VAL A 140 42.71 -27.82 -0.42
C VAL A 140 41.20 -27.66 -0.60
#